data_AF-A0A973FSP2-F1
#
_entry.id   AF-A0A973FSP2-F1
#
_cell.length_a   1.000
_cell.length_b   1.000
_cell.length_c   1.000
_cell.angle_alpha   90.00
_cell.angle_beta   90.00
_cell.angle_gamma   90.00
#
_symmetry.space_group_name_H-M   'P 1'
#
loop_
_entity.id
_entity.type
_entity.pdbx_description
1 polymer ?
#
loop_
_entity_poly.entity_id
_entity_poly.type
_entity_poly.pdbx_seq_one_letter_code
_entity_poly.pdbx_strand_id
1 'polypeptide(L)' 'MFSWALVVIVAIVVAVGQVLLFRSAWRFRRRLVDLPAGIPRSDPRGDLGWTLLTALGTLVFLSFVVQSLL' A
#
# COMPACT_ATOMS: atom_id res chain seq x y z
N MET A 1 22.42 -11.64 -10.97
CA MET A 1 22.57 -10.19 -10.73
C MET A 1 21.36 -9.39 -11.23
N PHE A 2 20.87 -9.59 -12.46
CA PHE A 2 19.68 -8.91 -12.98
C PHE A 2 18.40 -9.13 -12.14
N SER A 3 18.13 -10.38 -11.73
CA SER A 3 16.94 -10.70 -10.91
C SER A 3 16.94 -9.98 -9.55
N TRP A 4 18.11 -9.84 -8.93
CA TRP A 4 18.27 -9.09 -7.68
C TRP A 4 18.02 -7.59 -7.86
N ALA A 5 18.49 -7.00 -8.95
CA ALA A 5 18.19 -5.60 -9.28
C ALA A 5 16.68 -5.38 -9.47
N LEU A 6 16.00 -6.33 -10.12
CA LEU A 6 14.55 -6.28 -10.34
C LEU A 6 13.77 -6.37 -9.01
N VAL A 7 14.17 -7.26 -8.10
CA VAL A 7 13.59 -7.36 -6.76
C VAL A 7 13.75 -6.06 -5.98
N VAL A 8 14.91 -5.41 -6.05
CA VAL A 8 15.15 -4.11 -5.40
C VAL A 8 14.25 -3.02 -5.98
N ILE A 9 14.11 -2.96 -7.30
CA ILE A 9 13.22 -1.99 -7.96
C ILE A 9 11.77 -2.19 -7.51
N VAL A 10 11.29 -3.44 -7.51
CA VAL A 10 9.94 -3.78 -7.06
C VAL A 10 9.75 -3.40 -5.59
N ALA A 11 10.71 -3.71 -4.73
CA ALA A 11 10.66 -3.35 -3.31
C ALA A 11 10.54 -1.83 -3.10
N ILE A 12 11.30 -1.03 -3.87
CA ILE A 12 11.22 0.44 -3.82
C ILE A 12 9.84 0.93 -4.28
N VAL A 13 9.33 0.42 -5.41
CA VAL A 13 8.01 0.81 -5.93
C VAL A 13 6.91 0.49 -4.92
N VAL A 14 6.96 -0.69 -4.31
CA VAL A 14 6.03 -1.10 -3.26
C VAL A 14 6.12 -0.17 -2.05
N ALA A 15 7.33 0.11 -1.56
CA ALA A 15 7.53 0.98 -0.41
C ALA A 15 7.00 2.40 -0.67
N VAL A 16 7.31 2.98 -1.83
CA VAL A 16 6.83 4.32 -2.22
C VAL A 16 5.30 4.31 -2.36
N GLY A 17 4.73 3.30 -3.01
CA GLY A 17 3.28 3.16 -3.16
C GLY A 17 2.56 3.10 -1.81
N GLN A 18 3.06 2.29 -0.87
CA GLN A 18 2.50 2.18 0.47
C GLN A 18 2.59 3.49 1.25
N VAL A 19 3.72 4.21 1.17
CA VAL A 19 3.89 5.53 1.80
C VAL A 19 2.88 6.55 1.25
N LEU A 20 2.65 6.56 -0.06
CA LEU A 20 1.67 7.45 -0.69
C LEU A 20 0.24 7.13 -0.24
N LEU A 21 -0.13 5.86 -0.16
CA LEU A 21 -1.45 5.42 0.35
C LEU A 21 -1.65 5.80 1.82
N PHE A 22 -0.64 5.60 2.65
CA PHE A 22 -0.71 5.98 4.06
C PHE A 22 -0.84 7.50 4.22
N ARG A 23 -0.08 8.27 3.43
CA ARG A 23 -0.12 9.73 3.44
C ARG A 23 -1.47 10.26 2.94
N SER A 24 -2.05 9.66 1.90
CA SER A 24 -3.37 10.06 1.39
C SER A 24 -4.46 9.76 2.42
N ALA A 25 -4.47 8.56 3.01
CA ALA A 25 -5.41 8.18 4.06
C ALA A 25 -5.32 9.12 5.28
N TRP A 26 -4.11 9.47 5.71
CA TRP A 26 -3.89 10.43 6.80
C TRP A 26 -4.40 11.83 6.45
N ARG A 27 -4.13 12.29 5.22
CA ARG A 27 -4.60 13.60 4.73
C ARG A 27 -6.13 13.66 4.65
N PHE A 28 -6.78 12.60 4.17
CA PHE A 28 -8.25 12.50 4.11
C PHE A 28 -8.88 12.44 5.50
N ARG A 29 -8.25 11.78 6.47
CA ARG A 29 -8.75 11.80 7.86
C ARG A 29 -8.72 13.20 8.47
N ARG A 30 -7.71 14.02 8.16
CA ARG A 30 -7.56 15.38 8.70
C ARG A 30 -8.40 16.41 7.95
N ARG A 31 -8.54 16.26 6.64
CA ARG A 31 -9.50 17.02 5.83
C ARG A 31 -10.74 16.16 5.71
N LEU A 32 -11.59 16.17 6.74
CA LEU A 32 -13.02 15.86 6.59
C LEU A 32 -13.59 16.88 5.60
N VAL A 33 -13.27 16.72 4.31
CA VAL A 33 -13.86 17.47 3.23
C VAL A 33 -15.33 17.11 3.30
N ASP A 34 -16.19 18.09 3.51
CA ASP A 34 -17.62 17.93 3.38
C ASP A 34 -17.91 17.44 1.96
N LEU A 35 -17.94 16.12 1.80
CA LEU A 35 -18.35 15.51 0.55
C LEU A 35 -19.78 16.01 0.24
N PRO A 36 -20.04 16.46 -1.00
CA PRO A 36 -21.39 16.80 -1.45
C PRO A 36 -22.41 15.72 -1.04
N ALA A 37 -23.59 16.15 -0.64
CA ALA A 37 -24.67 15.25 -0.27
C ALA A 37 -24.98 14.28 -1.43
N GLY A 38 -25.00 12.98 -1.14
CA GLY A 38 -25.28 11.91 -2.12
C GLY A 38 -24.07 11.10 -2.57
N ILE A 39 -22.84 11.46 -2.19
CA ILE A 39 -21.66 10.63 -2.49
C ILE A 39 -21.47 9.58 -1.38
N PRO A 40 -21.50 8.27 -1.70
CA PRO A 40 -21.20 7.22 -0.74
C PRO A 40 -19.79 7.42 -0.16
N ARG A 41 -19.68 7.50 1.16
CA ARG A 41 -18.38 7.50 1.85
C ARG A 41 -17.92 6.04 1.98
N SER A 42 -16.71 5.73 1.50
CA SER A 42 -16.07 4.46 1.83
C SER A 42 -15.79 4.41 3.33
N ASP A 43 -15.87 3.24 3.95
CA ASP A 43 -15.53 3.08 5.37
C ASP A 43 -14.00 3.23 5.52
N PRO A 44 -13.51 4.31 6.17
CA PRO A 44 -12.08 4.56 6.31
C PRO A 44 -11.36 3.51 7.17
N ARG A 45 -12.09 2.68 7.94
CA ARG A 45 -11.50 1.52 8.64
C ARG A 45 -11.33 0.34 7.69
N GLY A 46 -12.33 0.08 6.84
CA GLY A 46 -12.27 -0.94 5.79
C GLY A 46 -11.14 -0.68 4.80
N ASP A 47 -11.02 0.56 4.30
CA ASP A 47 -9.96 0.93 3.36
C ASP A 47 -8.55 0.77 3.96
N LEU A 48 -8.38 1.11 5.25
CA LEU A 48 -7.11 0.92 5.95
C LEU A 48 -6.81 -0.56 6.23
N GLY A 49 -7.83 -1.34 6.60
CA GLY A 49 -7.69 -2.79 6.75
C GLY A 49 -7.25 -3.44 5.44
N TRP A 50 -7.85 -3.05 4.32
CA TRP A 50 -7.48 -3.55 2.99
C TRP A 50 -6.07 -3.12 2.59
N THR A 51 -5.70 -1.86 2.85
CA THR A 51 -4.34 -1.35 2.61
C THR A 51 -3.31 -2.17 3.40
N LEU A 52 -3.58 -2.43 4.68
CA LEU A 52 -2.71 -3.22 5.56
C LEU A 52 -2.58 -4.67 5.10
N LEU A 53 -3.71 -5.30 4.73
CA LEU A 53 -3.74 -6.66 4.18
C LEU A 53 -2.87 -6.76 2.93
N THR A 54 -3.03 -5.80 2.01
CA THR A 54 -2.27 -5.76 0.75
C THR A 54 -0.77 -5.55 1.02
N ALA A 55 -0.43 -4.68 1.98
CA ALA A 55 0.96 -4.46 2.39
C ALA A 55 1.61 -5.73 2.94
N LEU A 56 0.92 -6.44 3.85
CA LEU A 56 1.38 -7.70 4.42
C LEU A 56 1.51 -8.78 3.35
N GLY A 57 0.51 -8.94 2.47
CA GLY A 57 0.57 -9.90 1.36
C GLY A 57 1.76 -9.63 0.44
N THR A 58 2.05 -8.36 0.17
CA THR A 58 3.19 -7.97 -0.67
C THR A 58 4.52 -8.29 0.02
N LEU A 59 4.64 -8.04 1.34
CA LEU A 59 5.84 -8.40 2.11
C LEU A 59 6.09 -9.91 2.11
N VAL A 60 5.05 -10.72 2.31
CA VAL A 60 5.14 -12.18 2.27
C VAL A 60 5.59 -12.65 0.90
N PHE A 61 4.96 -12.13 -0.17
CA PHE A 61 5.34 -12.47 -1.54
C PHE A 61 6.79 -12.10 -1.85
N LEU A 62 7.22 -10.90 -1.46
CA LEU A 62 8.59 -10.44 -1.71
C LEU A 62 9.62 -11.27 -0.93
N SER A 63 9.28 -11.67 0.30
CA SER A 63 10.10 -12.59 1.11
C SER A 63 10.24 -13.96 0.45
N PHE A 64 9.14 -14.50 -0.09
CA PHE A 64 9.14 -15.76 -0.84
C PHE A 64 9.99 -15.70 -2.11
N VAL A 65 9.87 -14.62 -2.88
CA VAL A 65 10.69 -14.39 -4.09
C VAL A 65 12.17 -14.31 -3.73
N VAL A 66 12.52 -13.58 -2.66
CA VAL A 66 13.92 -13.49 -2.18
C VAL A 66 14.45 -14.86 -1.78
N GLN A 67 13.69 -15.65 -1.01
CA GLN A 67 14.08 -17.02 -0.64
C GLN A 67 14.28 -17.94 -1.84
N SER A 68 13.45 -17.78 -2.89
CA SER A 68 13.54 -18.59 -4.11
C SER A 68 14.76 -18.25 -4.99
N LEU A 69 15.42 -17.12 -4.73
CA LEU A 69 16.59 -16.62 -5.46
C LEU A 69 17.92 -16.85 -4.72
N LEU A 70 17.87 -17.39 -3.50
CA LEU A 70 19.02 -17.83 -2.70
C LEU A 70 19.40 -19.27 -3.04
#